data_AF-A0A4Q5RKP5-F1
#
_entry.id   AF-A0A4Q5RKP5-F1
#
_cell.length_a   1.000
_cell.length_b   1.000
_cell.length_c   1.000
_cell.angle_alpha   90.00
_cell.angle_beta   90.00
_cell.angle_gamma   90.00
#
_symmetry.space_group_name_H-M   'P 1'
#
loop_
_entity.id
_entity.type
_entity.pdbx_description
1 polymer ?
#
loop_
_entity_poly.entity_id
_entity_poly.type
_entity_poly.pdbx_seq_one_letter_code
_entity_poly.pdbx_strand_id
1 'polypeptide(L)'
;MKYNKINNLFGWLAFALAALTYILTLEPFASFWDCGEFIACAYRLQVAHQPGAPLFSIIGKVFSLFAADKTKVAYMINMSSALASAATILFLFWTITALAKKIVVKTASEVNLHQTILIMGAGLVGALAYTWSDTFWFSAVESEVYAQSSLCTAIVFWAIMKWDAHADEPGADKWIIFIAYVMGLSIGIHLLNLLAIPAIACVYYFRRTPNATGRGTLAALFVGVIIVGAVLWGIIQYVVKGAAYADLLFVNTFNFGFWSGATVFFILIAITLATGIMYTIKPAKQTILISAIAFILLLTISGGIIGGIVGIAIAAFLEYVVKIREKRAALNMILTCTVFILFGYSSFAMLIIRAKAHTNLNNSEPDNTFALYSYLNRDQYESAPLIYGQLYDSKAVDQKEGAIIYRKGKEKYEVAGKKQNLIYDRNVLFPRMFSDHADDVGFYKDWMHIGEGQSPTFADNLGFFFSWQVNQMYTRYL
;
A
#
# COMPACT_ATOMS: atom_id res chain seq x y z
N MET A 1 24.53 -32.87 4.16
CA MET A 1 24.46 -31.60 3.40
C MET A 1 24.12 -30.46 4.36
N LYS A 2 24.74 -29.28 4.26
CA LYS A 2 24.41 -28.13 5.13
C LYS A 2 22.93 -27.73 4.93
N TYR A 3 22.12 -27.69 5.99
CA TYR A 3 20.69 -27.35 5.99
C TYR A 3 20.32 -26.21 5.03
N ASN A 4 21.11 -25.11 5.03
CA ASN A 4 20.87 -23.95 4.18
C ASN A 4 20.84 -24.29 2.68
N LYS A 5 21.68 -25.23 2.21
CA LYS A 5 21.70 -25.64 0.81
C LYS A 5 20.42 -26.41 0.45
N ILE A 6 19.96 -27.29 1.34
CA ILE A 6 18.71 -28.04 1.15
C ILE A 6 17.53 -27.06 1.13
N ASN A 7 17.44 -26.17 2.12
CA ASN A 7 16.37 -25.17 2.19
C ASN A 7 16.32 -24.28 0.94
N ASN A 8 17.47 -23.86 0.42
CA ASN A 8 17.49 -23.07 -0.81
C ASN A 8 17.04 -23.88 -2.03
N LEU A 9 17.49 -25.14 -2.16
CA LEU A 9 17.10 -26.03 -3.25
C LEU A 9 15.59 -26.30 -3.25
N PHE A 10 15.02 -26.62 -2.09
CA PHE A 10 13.59 -26.91 -1.98
C PHE A 10 12.71 -25.68 -2.21
N GLY A 11 13.19 -24.48 -1.85
CA GLY A 11 12.53 -23.24 -2.26
C GLY A 11 12.45 -23.11 -3.77
N TRP A 12 13.59 -23.28 -4.47
CA TRP A 12 13.63 -23.22 -5.93
C TRP A 12 12.84 -24.34 -6.60
N LEU A 13 12.74 -25.52 -5.97
CA LEU A 13 11.85 -26.58 -6.42
C LEU A 13 10.38 -26.15 -6.32
N ALA A 14 9.97 -25.55 -5.20
CA ALA A 14 8.61 -25.02 -5.05
C ALA A 14 8.30 -23.93 -6.08
N PHE A 15 9.27 -23.04 -6.35
CA PHE A 15 9.19 -22.07 -7.45
C PHE A 15 8.95 -22.76 -8.80
N ALA A 16 9.77 -23.76 -9.15
CA ALA A 16 9.70 -24.42 -10.44
C ALA A 16 8.38 -25.16 -10.63
N LEU A 17 7.86 -25.82 -9.59
CA LEU A 17 6.56 -26.50 -9.62
C LEU A 17 5.40 -25.51 -9.80
N ALA A 18 5.42 -24.39 -9.06
CA ALA A 18 4.41 -23.34 -9.19
C ALA A 18 4.47 -22.66 -10.57
N ALA A 19 5.68 -22.29 -11.03
CA ALA A 19 5.88 -21.70 -12.34
C ALA A 19 5.40 -22.64 -13.46
N LEU A 20 5.74 -23.93 -13.39
CA LEU A 20 5.25 -24.91 -14.36
C LEU A 20 3.73 -24.99 -14.36
N THR A 21 3.11 -25.07 -13.18
CA THR A 21 1.65 -25.11 -13.04
C THR A 21 1.01 -23.89 -13.72
N TYR A 22 1.40 -22.68 -13.33
CA TYR A 22 0.76 -21.45 -13.83
C TYR A 22 1.04 -21.19 -15.30
N ILE A 23 2.22 -21.55 -15.80
CA ILE A 23 2.56 -21.39 -17.22
C ILE A 23 1.75 -22.35 -18.09
N LEU A 24 1.55 -23.60 -17.64
CA LEU A 24 0.75 -24.58 -18.37
C LEU A 24 -0.74 -24.22 -18.40
N THR A 25 -1.22 -23.45 -17.42
CA THR A 25 -2.62 -22.99 -17.33
C THR A 25 -2.76 -21.49 -17.56
N LEU A 26 -1.79 -20.85 -18.21
CA LEU A 26 -1.76 -19.41 -18.38
C LEU A 26 -2.87 -18.96 -19.32
N GLU A 27 -3.55 -17.85 -19.00
CA GLU A 27 -4.52 -17.26 -19.92
C GLU A 27 -3.80 -16.81 -21.21
N PRO A 28 -4.18 -17.31 -22.40
CA PRO A 28 -3.51 -16.95 -23.64
C PRO A 28 -3.75 -15.50 -24.08
N PHE A 29 -4.87 -14.90 -23.67
CA PHE A 29 -5.29 -13.57 -24.11
C PHE A 29 -5.62 -12.64 -22.93
N ALA A 30 -6.72 -11.90 -23.01
CA ALA A 30 -7.22 -11.09 -21.91
C ALA A 30 -8.34 -11.86 -21.22
N SER A 31 -8.23 -11.99 -19.90
CA SER A 31 -9.30 -12.49 -19.03
C SER A 31 -10.42 -11.46 -18.90
N PHE A 32 -11.48 -11.84 -18.19
CA PHE A 32 -12.56 -10.94 -17.78
C PHE A 32 -12.02 -9.83 -16.84
N TRP A 33 -12.81 -8.78 -16.62
CA TRP A 33 -12.47 -7.66 -15.72
C TRP A 33 -11.37 -6.71 -16.25
N ASP A 34 -10.46 -6.25 -15.38
CA ASP A 34 -9.50 -5.17 -15.65
C ASP A 34 -8.26 -5.65 -16.43
N CYS A 35 -8.07 -6.97 -16.58
CA CYS A 35 -6.96 -7.59 -17.31
C CYS A 35 -6.73 -6.97 -18.69
N GLY A 36 -7.80 -6.77 -19.47
CA GLY A 36 -7.70 -6.18 -20.81
C GLY A 36 -7.16 -4.76 -20.79
N GLU A 37 -7.60 -3.94 -19.83
CA GLU A 37 -7.10 -2.59 -19.63
C GLU A 37 -5.63 -2.61 -19.18
N PHE A 38 -5.30 -3.44 -18.20
CA PHE A 38 -3.93 -3.57 -17.67
C PHE A 38 -2.93 -4.03 -18.73
N ILE A 39 -3.30 -5.00 -19.57
CA ILE A 39 -2.48 -5.46 -20.70
C ILE A 39 -2.27 -4.30 -21.70
N ALA A 40 -3.34 -3.60 -22.07
CA ALA A 40 -3.27 -2.47 -23.01
C ALA A 40 -2.42 -1.31 -22.45
N CYS A 41 -2.57 -1.01 -21.16
CA CYS A 41 -1.81 0.01 -20.46
C CYS A 41 -0.34 -0.37 -20.31
N ALA A 42 -0.02 -1.60 -19.90
CA ALA A 42 1.34 -2.07 -19.81
C ALA A 42 2.04 -2.07 -21.18
N TYR A 43 1.39 -2.56 -22.25
CA TYR A 43 1.98 -2.64 -23.58
C TYR A 43 2.42 -1.28 -24.14
N ARG A 44 1.66 -0.22 -23.88
CA ARG A 44 1.92 1.14 -24.40
C ARG A 44 2.30 2.16 -23.33
N LEU A 45 2.51 1.72 -22.08
CA LEU A 45 2.68 2.57 -20.91
C LEU A 45 1.60 3.67 -20.86
N GLN A 46 0.35 3.26 -20.75
CA GLN A 46 -0.81 4.16 -20.70
C GLN A 46 -1.29 4.32 -19.24
N VAL A 47 -2.28 5.19 -19.02
CA VAL A 47 -2.82 5.44 -17.67
C VAL A 47 -4.09 4.62 -17.48
N ALA A 48 -3.97 3.54 -16.70
CA ALA A 48 -5.09 2.67 -16.31
C ALA A 48 -6.08 3.39 -15.38
N HIS A 49 -7.17 2.75 -15.00
CA HIS A 49 -8.05 3.29 -13.97
C HIS A 49 -7.32 3.50 -12.63
N GLN A 50 -7.85 4.40 -11.80
CA GLN A 50 -7.26 4.82 -10.54
C GLN A 50 -7.08 3.65 -9.56
N PRO A 51 -5.93 3.51 -8.88
CA PRO A 51 -4.82 4.46 -8.80
C PRO A 51 -3.68 4.20 -9.83
N GLY A 52 -3.91 3.41 -10.88
CA GLY A 52 -3.07 3.36 -12.09
C GLY A 52 -1.94 2.34 -12.13
N ALA A 53 -1.59 1.71 -11.00
CA ALA A 53 -0.57 0.66 -10.89
C ALA A 53 0.67 0.86 -11.80
N PRO A 54 1.40 1.98 -11.67
CA PRO A 54 2.45 2.35 -12.61
C PRO A 54 3.62 1.36 -12.65
N LEU A 55 4.03 0.81 -11.50
CA LEU A 55 5.11 -0.16 -11.44
C LEU A 55 4.69 -1.49 -12.09
N PHE A 56 3.44 -1.90 -11.90
CA PHE A 56 2.86 -3.05 -12.60
C PHE A 56 2.94 -2.85 -14.12
N SER A 57 2.55 -1.68 -14.63
CA SER A 57 2.60 -1.35 -16.05
C SER A 57 4.03 -1.35 -16.60
N ILE A 58 5.00 -0.84 -15.84
CA ILE A 58 6.42 -0.83 -16.23
C ILE A 58 6.97 -2.27 -16.31
N ILE A 59 6.66 -3.12 -15.34
CA ILE A 59 7.08 -4.53 -15.35
C ILE A 59 6.42 -5.26 -16.53
N GLY A 60 5.10 -5.11 -16.71
CA GLY A 60 4.38 -5.69 -17.83
C GLY A 60 4.92 -5.21 -19.18
N LYS A 61 5.34 -3.93 -19.28
CA LYS A 61 5.99 -3.41 -20.48
C LYS A 61 7.27 -4.18 -20.81
N VAL A 62 8.12 -4.45 -19.83
CA VAL A 62 9.35 -5.26 -20.04
C VAL A 62 8.99 -6.63 -20.60
N PHE A 63 7.99 -7.30 -20.02
CA PHE A 63 7.53 -8.60 -20.51
C PHE A 63 6.98 -8.57 -21.93
N SER A 64 6.24 -7.51 -22.29
CA SER A 64 5.73 -7.34 -23.64
C SER A 64 6.83 -7.26 -24.72
N LEU A 65 8.06 -6.89 -24.37
CA LEU A 65 9.19 -6.83 -25.29
C LEU A 65 9.72 -8.21 -25.69
N PHE A 66 9.41 -9.26 -24.93
CA PHE A 66 9.75 -10.64 -25.28
C PHE A 66 8.71 -11.32 -26.17
N ALA A 67 7.61 -10.62 -26.53
CA ALA A 67 6.62 -11.16 -27.45
C ALA A 67 7.18 -11.22 -28.87
N ALA A 68 7.12 -12.40 -29.49
CA ALA A 68 7.59 -12.60 -30.87
C ALA A 68 6.80 -11.77 -31.89
N ASP A 69 5.51 -11.55 -31.62
CA ASP A 69 4.62 -10.70 -32.40
C ASP A 69 3.48 -10.14 -31.52
N LYS A 70 2.64 -9.27 -32.10
CA LYS A 70 1.56 -8.57 -31.37
C LYS A 70 0.52 -9.52 -30.75
N THR A 71 0.30 -10.70 -31.32
CA THR A 71 -0.65 -11.70 -30.79
C THR A 71 -0.15 -12.36 -29.51
N LYS A 72 1.16 -12.27 -29.22
CA LYS A 72 1.79 -12.85 -28.03
C LYS A 72 2.03 -11.85 -26.89
N VAL A 73 1.65 -10.59 -27.07
CA VAL A 73 1.83 -9.55 -26.04
C VAL A 73 1.05 -9.88 -24.78
N ALA A 74 -0.24 -10.22 -24.89
CA ALA A 74 -1.09 -10.56 -23.74
C ALA A 74 -0.51 -11.74 -22.95
N TYR A 75 -0.18 -12.84 -23.65
CA TYR A 75 0.47 -14.01 -23.07
C TYR A 75 1.75 -13.65 -22.30
N MET A 76 2.64 -12.82 -22.88
CA MET A 76 3.88 -12.43 -22.19
C MET A 76 3.63 -11.55 -20.98
N ILE A 77 2.61 -10.70 -20.98
CA ILE A 77 2.27 -9.90 -19.79
C ILE A 77 1.65 -10.81 -18.71
N ASN A 78 0.76 -11.74 -19.06
CA ASN A 78 0.24 -12.75 -18.13
C ASN A 78 1.38 -13.60 -17.53
N MET A 79 2.40 -13.93 -18.32
CA MET A 79 3.60 -14.65 -17.85
C MET A 79 4.30 -13.90 -16.71
N SER A 80 4.24 -12.57 -16.68
CA SER A 80 4.78 -11.79 -15.56
C SER A 80 4.06 -12.07 -14.25
N SER A 81 2.73 -12.23 -14.27
CA SER A 81 1.92 -12.63 -13.11
C SER A 81 2.23 -14.06 -12.67
N ALA A 82 2.37 -15.00 -13.60
CA ALA A 82 2.69 -16.39 -13.29
C ALA A 82 4.05 -16.51 -12.60
N LEU A 83 5.07 -15.83 -13.11
CA LEU A 83 6.40 -15.83 -12.50
C LEU A 83 6.43 -15.09 -11.16
N ALA A 84 5.70 -13.97 -11.02
CA ALA A 84 5.59 -13.27 -9.74
C ALA A 84 4.88 -14.14 -8.68
N SER A 85 3.85 -14.88 -9.07
CA SER A 85 3.13 -15.80 -8.21
C SER A 85 3.98 -17.01 -7.84
N ALA A 86 4.73 -17.58 -8.77
CA ALA A 86 5.71 -18.64 -8.46
C ALA A 86 6.80 -18.15 -7.49
N ALA A 87 7.27 -16.91 -7.66
CA ALA A 87 8.20 -16.28 -6.71
C ALA A 87 7.54 -16.04 -5.34
N THR A 88 6.24 -15.78 -5.28
CA THR A 88 5.49 -15.72 -4.02
C THR A 88 5.58 -17.06 -3.29
N ILE A 89 5.38 -18.18 -3.99
CA ILE A 89 5.50 -19.54 -3.42
C ILE A 89 6.91 -19.81 -2.88
N LEU A 90 7.96 -19.35 -3.60
CA LEU A 90 9.35 -19.42 -3.14
C LEU A 90 9.56 -18.73 -1.79
N PHE A 91 9.12 -17.48 -1.68
CA PHE A 91 9.28 -16.69 -0.45
C PHE A 91 8.37 -17.18 0.68
N LEU A 92 7.17 -17.66 0.35
CA LEU A 92 6.27 -18.31 1.31
C LEU A 92 6.92 -19.57 1.89
N PHE A 93 7.48 -20.43 1.04
CA PHE A 93 8.25 -21.60 1.48
C PHE A 93 9.34 -21.20 2.47
N TRP A 94 10.19 -20.23 2.13
CA TRP A 94 11.27 -19.79 3.04
C TRP A 94 10.78 -19.12 4.31
N THR A 95 9.60 -18.50 4.29
CA THR A 95 8.98 -17.92 5.49
C THR A 95 8.49 -19.03 6.42
N ILE A 96 7.79 -20.03 5.87
CA ILE A 96 7.31 -21.19 6.64
C ILE A 96 8.50 -21.96 7.22
N THR A 97 9.56 -22.22 6.43
CA THR A 97 10.73 -22.93 6.96
C THR A 97 11.49 -22.14 8.02
N ALA A 98 11.54 -20.80 7.92
CA ALA A 98 12.11 -19.95 8.97
C ALA A 98 11.32 -20.06 10.28
N LEU A 99 9.99 -20.02 10.21
CA LEU A 99 9.11 -20.18 11.37
C LEU A 99 9.19 -21.59 11.97
N ALA A 100 9.08 -22.62 11.13
CA ALA A 100 9.17 -24.01 11.57
C ALA A 100 10.52 -24.31 12.23
N LYS A 101 11.63 -23.78 11.68
CA LYS A 101 12.96 -23.89 12.31
C LYS A 101 12.98 -23.26 13.70
N LYS A 102 12.39 -22.08 13.87
CA LYS A 102 12.33 -21.38 15.18
C LYS A 102 11.57 -22.18 16.25
N ILE A 103 10.58 -22.99 15.84
CA ILE A 103 9.80 -23.85 16.74
C ILE A 103 10.55 -25.15 17.07
N VAL A 104 11.13 -25.79 16.05
CA VAL A 104 11.68 -27.15 16.14
C VAL A 104 13.11 -27.17 16.67
N VAL A 105 13.89 -26.11 16.43
CA VAL A 105 15.30 -26.00 16.83
C VAL A 105 15.40 -25.14 18.09
N LYS A 106 15.38 -25.79 19.25
CA LYS A 106 15.38 -25.13 20.57
C LYS A 106 16.77 -24.73 21.09
N THR A 107 17.84 -25.28 20.52
CA THR A 107 19.23 -25.08 20.96
C THR A 107 20.11 -24.72 19.77
N ALA A 108 21.26 -24.08 20.00
CA ALA A 108 22.27 -23.75 18.98
C ALA A 108 22.99 -24.99 18.37
N SER A 109 22.34 -26.15 18.41
CA SER A 109 22.82 -27.39 17.80
C SER A 109 22.59 -27.38 16.29
N GLU A 110 23.44 -28.13 15.56
CA GLU A 110 23.20 -28.38 14.14
C GLU A 110 21.82 -29.03 13.92
N VAL A 111 21.15 -28.62 12.84
CA VAL A 111 19.84 -29.18 12.48
C VAL A 111 20.06 -30.62 12.02
N ASN A 112 19.48 -31.57 12.74
CA ASN A 112 19.60 -32.99 12.38
C ASN A 112 18.69 -33.35 11.18
N LEU A 113 18.84 -34.57 10.65
CA LEU A 113 18.09 -35.02 9.47
C LEU A 113 16.57 -35.01 9.71
N HIS A 114 16.11 -35.51 10.86
CA HIS A 114 14.69 -35.56 11.20
C HIS A 114 14.08 -34.16 11.25
N GLN A 115 14.74 -33.21 11.92
CA GLN A 115 14.32 -31.81 11.94
C GLN A 115 14.33 -31.18 10.55
N THR A 116 15.33 -31.50 9.72
CA THR A 116 15.39 -31.02 8.34
C THR A 116 14.17 -31.50 7.55
N ILE A 117 13.81 -32.78 7.65
CA ILE A 117 12.64 -33.35 6.97
C ILE A 117 11.35 -32.65 7.45
N LEU A 118 11.17 -32.47 8.76
CA LEU A 118 10.00 -31.79 9.30
C LEU A 118 9.87 -30.35 8.79
N ILE A 119 10.98 -29.60 8.82
CA ILE A 119 10.98 -28.19 8.39
C ILE A 119 10.71 -28.09 6.87
N MET A 120 11.36 -28.93 6.06
CA MET A 120 11.15 -28.92 4.60
C MET A 120 9.73 -29.38 4.25
N GLY A 121 9.21 -30.40 4.93
CA GLY A 121 7.85 -30.90 4.75
C GLY A 121 6.80 -29.86 5.08
N ALA A 122 6.94 -29.15 6.22
CA ALA A 122 6.05 -28.05 6.58
C ALA A 122 6.09 -26.93 5.52
N GLY A 123 7.28 -26.55 5.06
CA GLY A 123 7.47 -25.54 4.01
C GLY A 123 6.80 -25.94 2.70
N LEU A 124 7.04 -27.17 2.22
CA LEU A 124 6.46 -27.67 0.98
C LEU A 124 4.94 -27.78 1.05
N VAL A 125 4.40 -28.40 2.10
CA VAL A 125 2.96 -28.58 2.25
C VAL A 125 2.25 -27.24 2.30
N GLY A 126 2.71 -26.30 3.12
CA GLY A 126 2.07 -24.99 3.24
C GLY A 126 2.20 -24.13 1.98
N ALA A 127 3.38 -24.10 1.36
CA ALA A 127 3.60 -23.29 0.16
C ALA A 127 2.84 -23.87 -1.06
N LEU A 128 2.86 -25.19 -1.25
CA LEU A 128 2.19 -25.83 -2.37
C LEU A 128 0.66 -25.90 -2.18
N ALA A 129 0.15 -26.01 -0.96
CA ALA A 129 -1.28 -25.85 -0.72
C ALA A 129 -1.79 -24.47 -1.17
N TYR A 130 -1.01 -23.40 -0.94
CA TYR A 130 -1.34 -22.07 -1.42
C TYR A 130 -1.26 -21.96 -2.95
N THR A 131 -0.30 -22.66 -3.60
CA THR A 131 -0.15 -22.70 -5.06
C THR A 131 -1.46 -23.08 -5.77
N TRP A 132 -2.19 -24.05 -5.23
CA TRP A 132 -3.40 -24.56 -5.87
C TRP A 132 -4.69 -24.08 -5.18
N SER A 133 -4.61 -23.03 -4.37
CA SER A 133 -5.80 -22.36 -3.86
C SER A 133 -6.47 -21.54 -4.97
N ASP A 134 -7.80 -21.62 -5.06
CA ASP A 134 -8.58 -21.07 -6.18
C ASP A 134 -8.31 -19.58 -6.43
N THR A 135 -8.43 -18.75 -5.39
CA THR A 135 -8.21 -17.29 -5.49
C THR A 135 -6.77 -16.93 -5.90
N PHE A 136 -5.77 -17.66 -5.37
CA PHE A 136 -4.38 -17.37 -5.71
C PHE A 136 -4.03 -17.83 -7.12
N TRP A 137 -4.50 -19.02 -7.52
CA TRP A 137 -4.28 -19.55 -8.85
C TRP A 137 -4.92 -18.64 -9.90
N PHE A 138 -6.18 -18.23 -9.71
CA PHE A 138 -6.86 -17.32 -10.62
C PHE A 138 -6.04 -16.04 -10.85
N SER A 139 -5.56 -15.41 -9.76
CA SER A 139 -4.69 -14.23 -9.83
C SER A 139 -3.33 -14.50 -10.49
N ALA A 140 -2.84 -15.74 -10.45
CA ALA A 140 -1.52 -16.11 -10.96
C ALA A 140 -1.48 -16.25 -12.48
N VAL A 141 -2.61 -16.55 -13.12
CA VAL A 141 -2.67 -16.87 -14.55
C VAL A 141 -3.10 -15.71 -15.44
N GLU A 142 -3.40 -14.55 -14.85
CA GLU A 142 -3.90 -13.37 -15.57
C GLU A 142 -3.20 -12.06 -15.15
N SER A 143 -3.34 -11.02 -15.97
CA SER A 143 -2.68 -9.72 -15.77
C SER A 143 -3.44 -8.80 -14.82
N GLU A 144 -3.52 -9.21 -13.56
CA GLU A 144 -4.01 -8.38 -12.45
C GLU A 144 -2.89 -7.96 -11.49
N VAL A 145 -3.14 -6.89 -10.75
CA VAL A 145 -2.17 -6.34 -9.78
C VAL A 145 -1.89 -7.28 -8.60
N TYR A 146 -2.76 -8.27 -8.35
CA TYR A 146 -2.71 -9.13 -7.16
C TYR A 146 -1.52 -10.10 -7.15
N ALA A 147 -1.07 -10.61 -8.30
CA ALA A 147 0.09 -11.48 -8.39
C ALA A 147 1.37 -10.78 -7.88
N GLN A 148 1.64 -9.58 -8.39
CA GLN A 148 2.80 -8.78 -8.00
C GLN A 148 2.66 -8.22 -6.57
N SER A 149 1.44 -7.88 -6.13
CA SER A 149 1.15 -7.48 -4.75
C SER A 149 1.45 -8.62 -3.75
N SER A 150 1.07 -9.85 -4.10
CA SER A 150 1.35 -11.04 -3.29
C SER A 150 2.85 -11.30 -3.17
N LEU A 151 3.59 -11.12 -4.27
CA LEU A 151 5.05 -11.23 -4.25
C LEU A 151 5.68 -10.21 -3.30
N CYS A 152 5.26 -8.94 -3.36
CA CYS A 152 5.75 -7.91 -2.45
C CYS A 152 5.49 -8.28 -0.98
N THR A 153 4.29 -8.79 -0.69
CA THR A 153 3.91 -9.24 0.65
C THR A 153 4.78 -10.39 1.13
N ALA A 154 5.00 -11.42 0.29
CA ALA A 154 5.84 -12.56 0.63
C ALA A 154 7.30 -12.16 0.84
N ILE A 155 7.85 -11.25 0.03
CA ILE A 155 9.20 -10.69 0.21
C ILE A 155 9.31 -9.94 1.54
N VAL A 156 8.32 -9.12 1.88
CA VAL A 156 8.31 -8.34 3.12
C VAL A 156 8.28 -9.26 4.35
N PHE A 157 7.40 -10.28 4.36
CA PHE A 157 7.35 -11.26 5.45
C PHE A 157 8.63 -12.09 5.54
N TRP A 158 9.18 -12.53 4.41
CA TRP A 158 10.47 -13.21 4.40
C TRP A 158 11.60 -12.31 4.93
N ALA A 159 11.62 -11.03 4.55
CA ALA A 159 12.63 -10.07 4.98
C ALA A 159 12.57 -9.78 6.48
N ILE A 160 11.38 -9.72 7.10
CA ILE A 160 11.29 -9.55 8.55
C ILE A 160 11.73 -10.81 9.29
N MET A 161 11.51 -12.01 8.72
CA MET A 161 12.08 -13.25 9.27
C MET A 161 13.61 -13.28 9.14
N LYS A 162 14.17 -12.70 8.08
CA LYS A 162 15.62 -12.50 7.95
C LYS A 162 16.15 -11.53 8.99
N TRP A 163 15.46 -10.42 9.23
CA TRP A 163 15.79 -9.49 10.31
C TRP A 163 15.75 -10.20 11.67
N ASP A 164 14.66 -10.90 12.00
CA ASP A 164 14.47 -11.61 13.28
C ASP A 164 15.63 -12.58 13.58
N ALA A 165 16.06 -13.34 12.56
CA ALA A 165 17.15 -14.30 12.68
C ALA A 165 18.53 -13.66 12.91
N HIS A 166 18.73 -12.40 12.50
CA HIS A 166 20.03 -11.70 12.59
C HIS A 166 19.93 -10.44 13.46
N ALA A 167 18.86 -10.24 14.24
CA ALA A 167 18.52 -8.95 14.86
C ALA A 167 19.56 -8.40 15.85
N ASP A 168 20.49 -9.25 16.30
CA ASP A 168 21.58 -8.92 17.22
C ASP A 168 22.92 -8.71 16.49
N GLU A 169 22.97 -8.91 15.17
CA GLU A 169 24.14 -8.70 14.35
C GLU A 169 24.28 -7.23 13.90
N PRO A 170 25.52 -6.71 13.80
CA PRO A 170 25.75 -5.39 13.22
C PRO A 170 25.17 -5.27 11.82
N GLY A 171 24.35 -4.24 11.58
CA GLY A 171 23.76 -3.96 10.28
C GLY A 171 22.54 -4.81 9.91
N ALA A 172 21.97 -5.58 10.83
CA ALA A 172 20.72 -6.33 10.61
C ALA A 172 19.55 -5.44 10.17
N ASP A 173 19.54 -4.20 10.65
CA ASP A 173 18.54 -3.17 10.36
C ASP A 173 18.40 -2.81 8.87
N LYS A 174 19.37 -3.19 8.02
CA LYS A 174 19.22 -3.10 6.55
C LYS A 174 17.98 -3.82 6.03
N TRP A 175 17.53 -4.87 6.72
CA TRP A 175 16.31 -5.59 6.37
C TRP A 175 15.05 -4.76 6.59
N ILE A 176 15.03 -3.89 7.62
CA ILE A 176 13.92 -2.96 7.86
C ILE A 176 13.88 -1.91 6.74
N ILE A 177 15.05 -1.40 6.34
CA ILE A 177 15.17 -0.45 5.22
C ILE A 177 14.72 -1.10 3.91
N PHE A 178 15.11 -2.36 3.68
CA PHE A 178 14.67 -3.14 2.52
C PHE A 178 13.15 -3.34 2.52
N ILE A 179 12.54 -3.66 3.67
CA ILE A 179 11.08 -3.74 3.82
C ILE A 179 10.42 -2.41 3.44
N ALA A 180 10.94 -1.28 3.96
CA ALA A 180 10.42 0.04 3.64
C ALA A 180 10.50 0.35 2.13
N TYR A 181 11.58 -0.07 1.47
CA TYR A 181 11.71 0.05 0.01
C TYR A 181 10.67 -0.78 -0.75
N VAL A 182 10.51 -2.06 -0.39
CA VAL A 182 9.50 -2.93 -1.03
C VAL A 182 8.10 -2.43 -0.77
N MET A 183 7.81 -1.88 0.42
CA MET A 183 6.54 -1.19 0.70
C MET A 183 6.35 0.01 -0.22
N GLY A 184 7.38 0.85 -0.39
CA GLY A 184 7.39 1.95 -1.36
C GLY A 184 7.03 1.51 -2.77
N LEU A 185 7.71 0.47 -3.29
CA LEU A 185 7.46 -0.10 -4.61
C LEU A 185 6.06 -0.66 -4.74
N SER A 186 5.60 -1.38 -3.70
CA SER A 186 4.29 -2.03 -3.72
C SER A 186 3.15 -1.05 -3.89
N ILE A 187 3.27 0.20 -3.42
CA ILE A 187 2.24 1.23 -3.64
C ILE A 187 2.04 1.50 -5.14
N GLY A 188 3.11 1.39 -5.95
CA GLY A 188 3.06 1.48 -7.41
C GLY A 188 2.43 0.25 -8.10
N ILE A 189 2.06 -0.77 -7.33
CA ILE A 189 1.33 -1.97 -7.79
C ILE A 189 -0.06 -1.96 -7.15
N HIS A 190 -0.12 -2.06 -5.82
CA HIS A 190 -1.35 -2.10 -5.02
C HIS A 190 -1.07 -1.76 -3.54
N LEU A 191 -2.03 -1.10 -2.86
CA LEU A 191 -1.87 -0.62 -1.47
C LEU A 191 -1.92 -1.73 -0.39
N LEU A 192 -2.39 -2.92 -0.75
CA LEU A 192 -2.65 -4.04 0.18
C LEU A 192 -1.44 -4.40 1.05
N ASN A 193 -0.23 -4.32 0.49
CA ASN A 193 0.99 -4.70 1.20
C ASN A 193 1.25 -3.88 2.48
N LEU A 194 0.70 -2.67 2.60
CA LEU A 194 0.78 -1.88 3.84
C LEU A 194 0.13 -2.61 5.02
N LEU A 195 -0.83 -3.49 4.79
CA LEU A 195 -1.48 -4.30 5.83
C LEU A 195 -0.56 -5.36 6.44
N ALA A 196 0.65 -5.58 5.90
CA ALA A 196 1.67 -6.40 6.55
C ALA A 196 2.34 -5.70 7.76
N ILE A 197 2.26 -4.37 7.85
CA ILE A 197 2.93 -3.58 8.89
C ILE A 197 2.54 -4.01 10.32
N PRO A 198 1.24 -4.24 10.68
CA PRO A 198 0.87 -4.72 12.01
C PRO A 198 1.50 -6.06 12.39
N ALA A 199 1.60 -6.99 11.43
CA ALA A 199 2.25 -8.28 11.67
C ALA A 199 3.77 -8.10 11.87
N ILE A 200 4.42 -7.24 11.09
CA ILE A 200 5.85 -6.89 11.24
C ILE A 200 6.12 -6.24 12.59
N ALA A 201 5.24 -5.34 13.05
CA ALA A 201 5.33 -4.73 14.37
C ALA A 201 5.27 -5.80 15.49
N CYS A 202 4.44 -6.82 15.32
CA CYS A 202 4.40 -7.97 16.25
C CYS A 202 5.71 -8.77 16.21
N VAL A 203 6.23 -9.09 15.02
CA VAL A 203 7.53 -9.80 14.91
C VAL A 203 8.64 -9.01 15.59
N TYR A 204 8.69 -7.69 15.38
CA TYR A 204 9.64 -6.81 16.05
C TYR A 204 9.47 -6.84 17.57
N TYR A 205 8.24 -6.72 18.06
CA TYR A 205 7.92 -6.76 19.49
C TYR A 205 8.34 -8.08 20.12
N PHE A 206 7.99 -9.22 19.52
CA PHE A 206 8.35 -10.55 20.01
C PHE A 206 9.86 -10.78 19.99
N ARG A 207 10.58 -10.19 19.04
CA ARG A 207 12.04 -10.34 18.97
C ARG A 207 12.78 -9.51 20.01
N ARG A 208 12.28 -8.30 20.30
CA ARG A 208 12.92 -7.36 21.23
C ARG A 208 12.42 -7.49 22.68
N THR A 209 11.35 -8.25 22.91
CA THR A 209 10.74 -8.43 24.24
C THR A 209 10.74 -9.90 24.66
N PRO A 210 11.70 -10.34 25.50
CA PRO A 210 11.81 -11.74 25.91
C PRO A 210 10.55 -12.29 26.59
N ASN A 211 9.89 -11.46 27.41
CA ASN A 211 8.65 -11.79 28.11
C ASN A 211 7.46 -11.09 27.43
N ALA A 212 7.18 -11.46 26.18
CA ALA A 212 6.05 -10.92 25.45
C ALA A 212 4.72 -11.22 26.17
N THR A 213 3.82 -10.24 26.23
CA THR A 213 2.51 -10.37 26.90
C THR A 213 1.38 -10.11 25.92
N GLY A 214 0.19 -10.66 26.16
CA GLY A 214 -0.98 -10.39 25.31
C GLY A 214 -1.31 -8.90 25.19
N ARG A 215 -1.17 -8.14 26.29
CA ARG A 215 -1.32 -6.67 26.28
C ARG A 215 -0.28 -5.99 25.40
N GLY A 216 0.97 -6.46 25.44
CA GLY A 216 2.03 -5.95 24.58
C GLY A 216 1.82 -6.30 23.11
N THR A 217 1.30 -7.49 22.79
CA THR A 217 0.90 -7.85 21.42
C THR A 217 -0.17 -6.92 20.88
N LEU A 218 -1.23 -6.64 21.67
CA LEU A 218 -2.28 -5.69 21.28
C LEU A 218 -1.73 -4.28 21.08
N ALA A 219 -0.81 -3.84 21.95
CA ALA A 219 -0.13 -2.56 21.78
C ALA A 219 0.72 -2.51 20.51
N ALA A 220 1.45 -3.58 20.18
CA ALA A 220 2.26 -3.68 18.96
C ALA A 220 1.38 -3.65 17.70
N LEU A 221 0.25 -4.37 17.70
CA LEU A 221 -0.74 -4.29 16.61
C LEU A 221 -1.27 -2.87 16.43
N PHE A 222 -1.66 -2.22 17.54
CA PHE A 222 -2.17 -0.85 17.50
C PHE A 222 -1.13 0.15 16.97
N VAL A 223 0.12 0.04 17.42
CA VAL A 223 1.24 0.84 16.88
C VAL A 223 1.42 0.56 15.39
N GLY A 224 1.32 -0.71 14.96
CA GLY A 224 1.34 -1.08 13.56
C GLY A 224 0.25 -0.39 12.73
N VAL A 225 -0.99 -0.35 13.23
CA VAL A 225 -2.11 0.35 12.58
C VAL A 225 -1.85 1.86 12.49
N ILE A 226 -1.28 2.46 13.54
CA ILE A 226 -0.86 3.87 13.51
C ILE A 226 0.20 4.10 12.42
N ILE A 227 1.18 3.20 12.29
CA ILE A 227 2.20 3.29 11.22
C ILE A 227 1.55 3.18 9.84
N VAL A 228 0.59 2.28 9.64
CA VAL A 228 -0.18 2.19 8.38
C VAL A 228 -0.84 3.53 8.06
N GLY A 229 -1.56 4.13 9.02
CA GLY A 229 -2.21 5.43 8.83
C GLY A 229 -1.22 6.56 8.56
N ALA A 230 -0.07 6.56 9.25
CA ALA A 230 0.99 7.55 9.04
C ALA A 230 1.60 7.44 7.64
N VAL A 231 1.84 6.22 7.14
CA VAL A 231 2.34 6.02 5.77
C VAL A 231 1.27 6.39 4.74
N LEU A 232 0.04 5.90 4.90
CA LEU A 232 -1.03 6.11 3.94
C LEU A 232 -1.44 7.59 3.81
N TRP A 233 -1.77 8.23 4.92
CA TRP A 233 -2.27 9.61 4.91
C TRP A 233 -1.15 10.62 5.04
N GLY A 234 -0.17 10.36 5.91
CA GLY A 234 0.91 11.30 6.23
C GLY A 234 2.03 11.34 5.19
N ILE A 235 2.31 10.23 4.49
CA ILE A 235 3.34 10.18 3.45
C ILE A 235 2.68 10.15 2.07
N ILE A 236 1.96 9.08 1.72
CA ILE A 236 1.48 8.84 0.35
C ILE A 236 0.51 9.95 -0.09
N GLN A 237 -0.59 10.16 0.63
CA GLN A 237 -1.58 11.17 0.23
C GLN A 237 -1.06 12.60 0.44
N TYR A 238 -0.39 12.87 1.57
CA TYR A 238 0.07 14.23 1.86
C TYR A 238 1.15 14.72 0.91
N VAL A 239 2.05 13.87 0.43
CA VAL A 239 3.10 14.31 -0.53
C VAL A 239 2.47 14.86 -1.80
N VAL A 240 1.44 14.20 -2.33
CA VAL A 240 0.76 14.64 -3.55
C VAL A 240 -0.15 15.84 -3.28
N LYS A 241 -0.92 15.80 -2.17
CA LYS A 241 -1.73 16.95 -1.73
C LYS A 241 -0.88 18.19 -1.54
N GLY A 242 0.22 18.04 -0.79
CA GLY A 242 1.09 19.13 -0.42
C GLY A 242 1.78 19.73 -1.64
N ALA A 243 2.21 18.90 -2.59
CA ALA A 243 2.72 19.37 -3.87
C ALA A 243 1.65 20.16 -4.65
N ALA A 244 0.39 19.71 -4.69
CA ALA A 244 -0.70 20.41 -5.38
C ALA A 244 -1.02 21.78 -4.77
N TYR A 245 -1.14 21.86 -3.45
CA TYR A 245 -1.43 23.13 -2.77
C TYR A 245 -0.23 24.08 -2.72
N ALA A 246 1.00 23.55 -2.66
CA ALA A 246 2.19 24.37 -2.86
C ALA A 246 2.23 24.96 -4.28
N ASP A 247 1.90 24.16 -5.30
CA ASP A 247 1.81 24.66 -6.67
C ASP A 247 0.71 25.71 -6.84
N LEU A 248 -0.44 25.51 -6.18
CA LEU A 248 -1.52 26.50 -6.14
C LEU A 248 -1.03 27.85 -5.60
N LEU A 249 -0.31 27.85 -4.46
CA LEU A 249 0.22 29.07 -3.85
C LEU A 249 1.13 29.81 -4.83
N PHE A 250 2.08 29.10 -5.43
CA PHE A 250 3.08 29.71 -6.31
C PHE A 250 2.47 30.24 -7.61
N VAL A 251 1.58 29.47 -8.23
CA VAL A 251 0.93 29.86 -9.48
C VAL A 251 -0.07 30.99 -9.25
N ASN A 252 -0.99 30.85 -8.29
CA ASN A 252 -2.10 31.79 -8.15
C ASN A 252 -1.76 33.02 -7.31
N THR A 253 -0.78 32.94 -6.40
CA THR A 253 -0.42 34.06 -5.51
C THR A 253 0.88 34.74 -5.93
N PHE A 254 1.89 33.96 -6.31
CA PHE A 254 3.19 34.52 -6.74
C PHE A 254 3.32 34.69 -8.26
N ASN A 255 2.30 34.29 -9.04
CA ASN A 255 2.27 34.36 -10.50
C ASN A 255 3.44 33.63 -11.18
N PHE A 256 3.89 32.51 -10.59
CA PHE A 256 4.92 31.66 -11.20
C PHE A 256 4.28 30.64 -12.16
N GLY A 257 5.10 29.99 -12.98
CA GLY A 257 4.64 28.90 -13.86
C GLY A 257 4.18 27.66 -13.09
N PHE A 258 3.31 26.87 -13.71
CA PHE A 258 2.93 25.55 -13.19
C PHE A 258 4.15 24.69 -12.85
N TRP A 259 4.00 23.83 -11.85
CA TRP A 259 5.05 22.97 -11.26
C TRP A 259 6.09 23.68 -10.39
N SER A 260 6.16 25.01 -10.39
CA SER A 260 7.15 25.74 -9.58
C SER A 260 7.00 25.49 -8.08
N GLY A 261 5.78 25.53 -7.55
CA GLY A 261 5.53 25.30 -6.13
C GLY A 261 5.69 23.83 -5.75
N ALA A 262 5.29 22.91 -6.64
CA ALA A 262 5.54 21.48 -6.46
C ALA A 262 7.05 21.16 -6.42
N THR A 263 7.85 21.78 -7.28
CA THR A 263 9.32 21.62 -7.27
C THR A 263 9.91 22.12 -5.95
N VAL A 264 9.51 23.30 -5.46
CA VAL A 264 9.97 23.82 -4.17
C VAL A 264 9.56 22.88 -3.02
N PHE A 265 8.34 22.34 -3.06
CA PHE A 265 7.86 21.37 -2.08
C PHE A 265 8.75 20.11 -2.03
N PHE A 266 9.09 19.50 -3.17
CA PHE A 266 9.98 18.34 -3.21
C PHE A 266 11.41 18.65 -2.77
N ILE A 267 11.92 19.86 -3.07
CA ILE A 267 13.23 20.32 -2.57
C ILE A 267 13.21 20.41 -1.04
N LEU A 268 12.13 20.95 -0.44
CA LEU A 268 12.00 21.04 1.01
C LEU A 268 11.89 19.66 1.68
N ILE A 269 11.22 18.68 1.05
CA ILE A 269 11.25 17.27 1.49
C ILE A 269 12.70 16.75 1.49
N ALA A 270 13.41 16.92 0.38
CA ALA A 270 14.79 16.45 0.25
C ALA A 270 15.72 17.08 1.29
N ILE A 271 15.63 18.40 1.51
CA ILE A 271 16.41 19.11 2.54
C ILE A 271 16.05 18.58 3.93
N THR A 272 14.76 18.44 4.24
CA THR A 272 14.29 17.95 5.54
C THR A 272 14.89 16.57 5.85
N LEU A 273 14.75 15.63 4.92
CA LEU A 273 15.22 14.25 5.07
C LEU A 273 16.75 14.18 5.09
N ALA A 274 17.44 14.82 4.15
CA ALA A 274 18.89 14.77 4.05
C ALA A 274 19.56 15.38 5.29
N THR A 275 19.16 16.58 5.70
CA THR A 275 19.76 17.25 6.87
C THR A 275 19.38 16.57 8.19
N GLY A 276 18.18 15.98 8.28
CA GLY A 276 17.78 15.14 9.41
C GLY A 276 18.65 13.87 9.53
N ILE A 277 18.89 13.17 8.42
CA ILE A 277 19.79 12.01 8.38
C ILE A 277 21.22 12.44 8.71
N MET A 278 21.73 13.53 8.13
CA MET A 278 23.05 14.06 8.45
C MET A 278 23.20 14.36 9.94
N TYR A 279 22.19 14.96 10.57
CA TYR A 279 22.17 15.20 12.01
C TYR A 279 22.30 13.91 12.83
N THR A 280 21.61 12.85 12.43
CA THR A 280 21.68 11.58 13.17
C THR A 280 23.07 10.93 13.13
N ILE A 281 23.83 11.15 12.06
CA ILE A 281 25.21 10.63 11.88
C ILE A 281 26.22 11.56 12.56
N LYS A 282 26.18 12.86 12.22
CA LYS A 282 27.06 13.89 12.74
C LYS A 282 26.22 15.02 13.35
N PRO A 283 25.90 14.93 14.65
CA PRO A 283 24.98 15.87 15.29
C PRO A 283 25.58 17.28 15.32
N ALA A 284 24.88 18.22 14.69
CA ALA A 284 25.18 19.64 14.73
C ALA A 284 23.88 20.42 14.93
N LYS A 285 23.91 21.47 15.75
CA LYS A 285 22.73 22.31 16.01
C LYS A 285 22.17 22.91 14.72
N GLN A 286 23.05 23.29 13.80
CA GLN A 286 22.69 23.86 12.50
C GLN A 286 21.94 22.86 11.62
N THR A 287 22.37 21.58 11.56
CA THR A 287 21.75 20.58 10.67
C THR A 287 20.33 20.23 11.10
N ILE A 288 20.09 20.06 12.41
CA ILE A 288 18.72 19.81 12.91
C ILE A 288 17.82 21.03 12.78
N LEU A 289 18.37 22.25 12.93
CA LEU A 289 17.61 23.48 12.73
C LEU A 289 17.18 23.64 11.27
N ILE A 290 18.08 23.38 10.31
CA ILE A 290 17.75 23.39 8.88
C ILE A 290 16.66 22.37 8.57
N SER A 291 16.77 21.14 9.11
CA SER A 291 15.75 20.10 8.94
C SER A 291 14.38 20.55 9.47
N ALA A 292 14.34 21.09 10.69
CA ALA A 292 13.11 21.57 11.32
C ALA A 292 12.50 22.77 10.56
N ILE A 293 13.31 23.74 10.15
CA ILE A 293 12.84 24.90 9.37
C ILE A 293 12.30 24.44 8.02
N ALA A 294 13.03 23.57 7.30
CA ALA A 294 12.57 23.05 6.01
C ALA A 294 11.25 22.28 6.15
N PHE A 295 11.10 21.47 7.22
CA PHE A 295 9.86 20.76 7.51
C PHE A 295 8.69 21.70 7.82
N ILE A 296 8.91 22.74 8.63
CA ILE A 296 7.87 23.72 8.95
C ILE A 296 7.49 24.52 7.70
N LEU A 297 8.47 24.95 6.90
CA LEU A 297 8.22 25.65 5.63
C LEU A 297 7.45 24.77 4.66
N LEU A 298 7.81 23.48 4.55
CA LEU A 298 7.12 22.51 3.71
C LEU A 298 5.62 22.47 4.03
N LEU A 299 5.27 22.36 5.32
CA LEU A 299 3.88 22.34 5.77
C LEU A 299 3.21 23.71 5.65
N THR A 300 3.95 24.80 5.82
CA THR A 300 3.42 26.16 5.67
C THR A 300 3.04 26.47 4.22
N ILE A 301 3.89 26.15 3.25
CA ILE A 301 3.60 26.46 1.84
C ILE A 301 2.48 25.58 1.26
N SER A 302 2.26 24.39 1.84
CA SER A 302 1.25 23.44 1.38
C SER A 302 -0.07 23.52 2.15
N GLY A 303 -0.04 23.92 3.43
CA GLY A 303 -1.22 24.00 4.31
C GLY A 303 -1.53 25.41 4.83
N GLY A 304 -0.82 26.43 4.36
CA GLY A 304 -0.93 27.80 4.86
C GLY A 304 -0.50 27.94 6.32
N ILE A 305 -1.05 28.95 7.01
CA ILE A 305 -0.76 29.21 8.43
C ILE A 305 -1.07 28.00 9.30
N ILE A 306 -2.17 27.30 9.04
CA ILE A 306 -2.56 26.09 9.77
C ILE A 306 -1.49 25.00 9.59
N GLY A 307 -1.03 24.78 8.36
CA GLY A 307 0.08 23.85 8.09
C GLY A 307 1.35 24.20 8.85
N GLY A 308 1.70 25.49 8.93
CA GLY A 308 2.85 25.96 9.72
C GLY A 308 2.70 25.69 11.22
N ILE A 309 1.53 25.97 11.79
CA ILE A 309 1.22 25.68 13.20
C ILE A 309 1.33 24.17 13.47
N VAL A 310 0.76 23.34 12.60
CA VAL A 310 0.86 21.88 12.71
C VAL A 310 2.31 21.43 12.63
N GLY A 311 3.12 21.99 11.73
CA GLY A 311 4.54 21.68 11.62
C GLY A 311 5.35 22.02 12.88
N ILE A 312 5.09 23.19 13.47
CA ILE A 312 5.70 23.59 14.74
C ILE A 312 5.26 22.65 15.86
N ALA A 313 3.98 22.31 15.93
CA ALA A 313 3.45 21.40 16.94
C ALA A 313 4.08 19.99 16.83
N ILE A 314 4.23 19.45 15.62
CA ILE A 314 4.91 18.16 15.39
C ILE A 314 6.38 18.26 15.81
N ALA A 315 7.11 19.31 15.39
CA ALA A 315 8.51 19.48 15.75
C ALA A 315 8.70 19.63 17.27
N ALA A 316 7.82 20.38 17.95
CA ALA A 316 7.82 20.54 19.39
C ALA A 316 7.48 19.23 20.11
N PHE A 317 6.49 18.47 19.63
CA PHE A 317 6.17 17.15 20.17
C PHE A 317 7.36 16.20 20.05
N LEU A 318 8.03 16.17 18.90
CA LEU A 318 9.22 15.35 18.69
C LEU A 318 10.38 15.76 19.62
N GLU A 319 10.61 17.06 19.82
CA GLU A 319 11.69 17.58 20.67
C GLU A 319 11.40 17.36 22.16
N TYR A 320 10.23 17.78 22.65
CA TYR A 320 9.95 17.90 24.08
C TYR A 320 9.25 16.68 24.68
N VAL A 321 8.41 15.97 23.90
CA VAL A 321 7.68 14.80 24.39
C VAL A 321 8.41 13.51 24.03
N VAL A 322 8.77 13.34 22.76
CA VAL A 322 9.45 12.12 22.29
C VAL A 322 10.95 12.13 22.65
N LYS A 323 11.52 13.33 22.84
CA LYS A 323 12.96 13.58 23.03
C LYS A 323 13.78 12.97 21.89
N ILE A 324 13.39 13.27 20.66
CA ILE A 324 13.89 12.59 19.46
C ILE A 324 15.41 12.71 19.28
N ARG A 325 16.02 13.80 19.78
CA ARG A 325 17.48 14.01 19.75
C ARG A 325 18.27 13.03 20.62
N GLU A 326 17.65 12.49 21.66
CA GLU A 326 18.24 11.42 22.47
C GLU A 326 18.13 10.04 21.77
N LYS A 327 17.20 9.91 20.81
CA LYS A 327 16.86 8.68 20.09
C LYS A 327 17.36 8.67 18.64
N ARG A 328 18.62 9.10 18.42
CA ARG A 328 19.20 9.30 17.08
C ARG A 328 19.13 8.09 16.16
N ALA A 329 19.32 6.88 16.68
CA ALA A 329 19.23 5.65 15.89
C ALA A 329 17.81 5.42 15.36
N ALA A 330 16.78 5.62 16.20
CA ALA A 330 15.38 5.51 15.78
C ALA A 330 15.01 6.61 14.77
N LEU A 331 15.48 7.85 14.99
CA LEU A 331 15.29 8.93 14.04
C LEU A 331 15.93 8.61 12.68
N ASN A 332 17.17 8.12 12.67
CA ASN A 332 17.86 7.71 11.45
C ASN A 332 17.06 6.64 10.69
N MET A 333 16.59 5.61 11.40
CA MET A 333 15.80 4.54 10.84
C MET A 333 14.51 5.08 10.19
N ILE A 334 13.75 5.92 10.90
CA ILE A 334 12.49 6.49 10.41
C ILE A 334 12.72 7.34 9.16
N LEU A 335 13.70 8.25 9.20
CA LEU A 335 14.02 9.10 8.05
C LEU A 335 14.50 8.29 6.85
N THR A 336 15.37 7.29 7.07
CA THR A 336 15.87 6.44 5.99
C THR A 336 14.77 5.57 5.40
N CYS A 337 13.91 4.96 6.23
CA CYS A 337 12.74 4.23 5.75
C CYS A 337 11.81 5.14 4.93
N THR A 338 11.63 6.40 5.36
CA THR A 338 10.82 7.39 4.64
C THR A 338 11.42 7.68 3.26
N VAL A 339 12.75 7.87 3.16
CA VAL A 339 13.43 8.03 1.88
C VAL A 339 13.19 6.84 0.95
N PHE A 340 13.31 5.61 1.46
CA PHE A 340 13.13 4.41 0.63
C PHE A 340 11.67 4.15 0.24
N ILE A 341 10.70 4.50 1.10
CA ILE A 341 9.28 4.49 0.73
C ILE A 341 9.03 5.48 -0.40
N LEU A 342 9.51 6.72 -0.27
CA LEU A 342 9.36 7.75 -1.31
C LEU A 342 10.09 7.37 -2.61
N PHE A 343 11.24 6.71 -2.50
CA PHE A 343 11.98 6.22 -3.66
C PHE A 343 11.19 5.14 -4.41
N GLY A 344 10.60 4.16 -3.72
CA GLY A 344 9.71 3.19 -4.37
C GLY A 344 8.43 3.83 -4.94
N TYR A 345 7.87 4.80 -4.22
CA TYR A 345 6.69 5.57 -4.63
C TYR A 345 6.95 6.46 -5.85
N SER A 346 8.22 6.74 -6.20
CA SER A 346 8.56 7.55 -7.38
C SER A 346 8.11 6.95 -8.71
N SER A 347 7.74 5.66 -8.76
CA SER A 347 7.13 5.01 -9.93
C SER A 347 5.88 5.75 -10.44
N PHE A 348 5.16 6.46 -9.58
CA PHE A 348 4.01 7.32 -9.95
C PHE A 348 4.36 8.49 -10.86
N ALA A 349 5.63 8.89 -10.95
CA ALA A 349 6.07 9.87 -11.93
C ALA A 349 5.73 9.43 -13.38
N MET A 350 5.68 8.12 -13.63
CA MET A 350 5.27 7.57 -14.93
C MET A 350 3.88 8.07 -15.34
N LEU A 351 2.91 8.09 -14.42
CA LEU A 351 1.54 8.52 -14.73
C LEU A 351 1.49 9.94 -15.26
N ILE A 352 2.18 10.88 -14.60
CA ILE A 352 2.23 12.29 -15.02
C ILE A 352 2.88 12.43 -16.39
N ILE A 353 4.01 11.75 -16.59
CA ILE A 353 4.78 11.82 -17.85
C ILE A 353 3.92 11.30 -19.02
N ARG A 354 3.21 10.19 -18.80
CA ARG A 354 2.38 9.55 -19.84
C ARG A 354 1.07 10.28 -20.05
N ALA A 355 0.45 10.82 -19.00
CA ALA A 355 -0.74 11.66 -19.12
C ALA A 355 -0.46 12.92 -19.94
N LYS A 356 0.68 13.58 -19.72
CA LYS A 356 1.12 14.75 -20.53
C LYS A 356 1.44 14.41 -21.99
N ALA A 357 1.70 13.15 -22.29
CA ALA A 357 1.90 12.69 -23.66
C ALA A 357 0.58 12.36 -24.38
N HIS A 358 -0.58 12.57 -23.72
CA HIS A 358 -1.92 12.32 -24.27
C HIS A 358 -2.06 10.91 -24.87
N THR A 359 -1.74 9.88 -24.07
CA THR A 359 -1.88 8.47 -24.49
C THR A 359 -3.34 8.12 -24.81
N ASN A 360 -3.57 7.12 -25.66
CA ASN A 360 -4.92 6.73 -26.09
C ASN A 360 -5.84 6.35 -24.91
N LEU A 361 -5.33 5.56 -23.96
CA LEU A 361 -5.93 5.37 -22.65
C LEU A 361 -5.27 6.36 -21.69
N ASN A 362 -6.06 7.31 -21.19
CA ASN A 362 -5.59 8.35 -20.28
C ASN A 362 -6.65 8.63 -19.22
N ASN A 363 -6.97 7.63 -18.40
CA ASN A 363 -8.08 7.74 -17.45
C ASN A 363 -7.90 8.94 -16.51
N SER A 364 -8.88 9.84 -16.52
CA SER A 364 -8.91 11.08 -15.72
C SER A 364 -7.70 12.01 -15.89
N GLU A 365 -6.89 11.81 -16.93
CA GLU A 365 -5.80 12.69 -17.39
C GLU A 365 -4.98 13.36 -16.25
N PRO A 366 -4.23 12.59 -15.42
CA PRO A 366 -3.47 13.13 -14.29
C PRO A 366 -2.19 13.89 -14.72
N ASP A 367 -2.34 14.92 -15.56
CA ASP A 367 -1.28 15.67 -16.24
C ASP A 367 -0.72 16.86 -15.42
N ASN A 368 -1.34 17.14 -14.27
CA ASN A 368 -1.02 18.21 -13.34
C ASN A 368 -1.20 17.77 -11.88
N THR A 369 -0.69 18.56 -10.93
CA THR A 369 -0.64 18.19 -9.51
C THR A 369 -2.02 17.94 -8.88
N PHE A 370 -3.05 18.72 -9.21
CA PHE A 370 -4.40 18.49 -8.70
C PHE A 370 -5.10 17.32 -9.38
N ALA A 371 -4.91 17.14 -10.68
CA ALA A 371 -5.45 15.98 -11.39
C ALA A 371 -4.83 14.68 -10.85
N LEU A 372 -3.51 14.66 -10.61
CA LEU A 372 -2.85 13.52 -9.96
C LEU A 372 -3.35 13.30 -8.53
N TYR A 373 -3.53 14.37 -7.74
CA TYR A 373 -4.07 14.26 -6.39
C TYR A 373 -5.47 13.63 -6.37
N SER A 374 -6.36 14.11 -7.23
CA SER A 374 -7.72 13.57 -7.41
C SER A 374 -7.69 12.10 -7.87
N TYR A 375 -6.83 11.81 -8.85
CA TYR A 375 -6.61 10.47 -9.39
C TYR A 375 -6.17 9.48 -8.31
N LEU A 376 -5.19 9.83 -7.48
CA LEU A 376 -4.68 8.94 -6.44
C LEU A 376 -5.61 8.80 -5.24
N ASN A 377 -6.40 9.83 -4.92
CA ASN A 377 -7.43 9.75 -3.89
C ASN A 377 -8.67 9.00 -4.34
N ARG A 378 -8.78 8.65 -5.62
CA ARG A 378 -9.96 7.99 -6.16
C ARG A 378 -11.22 8.87 -5.96
N ASP A 379 -11.08 10.18 -6.13
CA ASP A 379 -12.17 11.15 -5.87
C ASP A 379 -13.39 10.95 -6.79
N GLN A 380 -13.25 10.19 -7.88
CA GLN A 380 -14.36 9.79 -8.74
C GLN A 380 -15.33 8.78 -8.11
N TYR A 381 -14.88 8.05 -7.07
CA TYR A 381 -15.70 7.05 -6.41
C TYR A 381 -16.37 7.65 -5.18
N GLU A 382 -17.59 7.23 -4.92
CA GLU A 382 -18.32 7.63 -3.72
C GLU A 382 -17.69 7.04 -2.46
N SER A 383 -17.76 7.79 -1.35
CA SER A 383 -17.22 7.34 -0.08
C SER A 383 -18.22 6.45 0.65
N ALA A 384 -17.82 5.23 0.98
CA ALA A 384 -18.59 4.34 1.84
C ALA A 384 -18.58 4.83 3.32
N PRO A 385 -19.74 4.98 3.98
CA PRO A 385 -19.83 5.39 5.38
C PRO A 385 -19.44 4.25 6.35
N LEU A 386 -18.14 3.94 6.46
CA LEU A 386 -17.72 2.72 7.17
C LEU A 386 -17.81 2.77 8.71
N ILE A 387 -17.89 3.95 9.33
CA ILE A 387 -17.97 4.07 10.80
C ILE A 387 -19.26 4.75 11.22
N TYR A 388 -19.65 5.80 10.51
CA TYR A 388 -20.85 6.57 10.81
C TYR A 388 -21.40 7.14 9.51
N GLY A 389 -22.70 7.02 9.30
CA GLY A 389 -23.37 7.57 8.11
C GLY A 389 -24.74 6.93 7.86
N GLN A 390 -25.20 7.06 6.63
CA GLN A 390 -26.57 6.75 6.22
C GLN A 390 -26.83 5.24 6.07
N LEU A 391 -28.10 4.86 6.14
CA LEU A 391 -28.63 3.58 5.66
C LEU A 391 -29.32 3.77 4.31
N TYR A 392 -29.62 2.67 3.61
CA TYR A 392 -30.29 2.71 2.30
C TYR A 392 -31.64 3.45 2.27
N ASP A 393 -32.33 3.53 3.42
CA ASP A 393 -33.64 4.17 3.57
C ASP A 393 -33.56 5.57 4.20
N SER A 394 -32.34 6.09 4.37
CA SER A 394 -32.13 7.46 4.84
C SER A 394 -32.29 8.43 3.67
N LYS A 395 -32.90 9.59 3.93
CA LYS A 395 -33.21 10.58 2.89
C LYS A 395 -32.24 11.74 2.97
N ALA A 396 -31.66 12.11 1.82
CA ALA A 396 -30.89 13.34 1.73
C ALA A 396 -31.85 14.53 1.94
N VAL A 397 -31.59 15.32 2.98
CA VAL A 397 -32.41 16.50 3.36
C VAL A 397 -31.72 17.82 3.06
N ASP A 398 -30.39 17.81 2.97
CA ASP A 398 -29.60 19.00 2.70
C ASP A 398 -28.25 18.62 2.05
N GLN A 399 -27.51 19.61 1.57
CA GLN A 399 -26.18 19.44 1.01
C GLN A 399 -25.22 20.47 1.62
N LYS A 400 -24.07 20.01 2.07
CA LYS A 400 -23.00 20.88 2.57
C LYS A 400 -21.86 20.94 1.57
N GLU A 401 -21.47 22.17 1.23
CA GLU A 401 -20.25 22.42 0.46
C GLU A 401 -19.02 21.92 1.23
N GLY A 402 -18.26 21.05 0.58
CA GLY A 402 -16.98 20.50 1.03
C GLY A 402 -15.79 21.23 0.42
N ALA A 403 -14.72 20.47 0.17
CA ALA A 403 -13.47 21.01 -0.35
C ALA A 403 -13.62 21.63 -1.74
N ILE A 404 -12.86 22.69 -2.01
CA ILE A 404 -12.75 23.29 -3.33
C ILE A 404 -12.06 22.30 -4.28
N ILE A 405 -12.65 22.12 -5.45
CA ILE A 405 -12.09 21.33 -6.54
C ILE A 405 -11.38 22.31 -7.48
N TYR A 406 -10.07 22.12 -7.66
CA TYR A 406 -9.26 22.92 -8.57
C TYR A 406 -9.05 22.18 -9.89
N ARG A 407 -9.05 22.94 -10.98
CA ARG A 407 -8.60 22.47 -12.30
C ARG A 407 -7.51 23.38 -12.84
N LYS A 408 -6.66 22.85 -13.69
CA LYS A 408 -5.65 23.64 -14.41
C LYS A 408 -6.33 24.48 -15.51
N GLY A 409 -6.25 25.80 -15.42
CA GLY A 409 -6.62 26.73 -16.49
C GLY A 409 -5.45 27.00 -17.44
N LYS A 410 -5.56 28.03 -18.28
CA LYS A 410 -4.49 28.40 -19.23
C LYS A 410 -3.24 28.94 -18.53
N GLU A 411 -3.43 29.82 -17.55
CA GLU A 411 -2.34 30.53 -16.87
C GLU A 411 -2.28 30.23 -15.37
N LYS A 412 -3.40 29.86 -14.76
CA LYS A 412 -3.55 29.62 -13.32
C LYS A 412 -4.50 28.48 -13.00
N TYR A 413 -4.52 28.03 -11.76
CA TYR A 413 -5.57 27.12 -11.31
C TYR A 413 -6.90 27.85 -11.14
N GLU A 414 -7.97 27.22 -11.60
CA GLU A 414 -9.34 27.72 -11.52
C GLU A 414 -10.16 26.87 -10.58
N VAL A 415 -11.14 27.48 -9.91
CA VAL A 415 -12.14 26.75 -9.14
C VAL A 415 -13.07 26.05 -10.12
N ALA A 416 -13.03 24.72 -10.16
CA ALA A 416 -13.90 23.89 -10.98
C ALA A 416 -15.24 23.60 -10.28
N GLY A 417 -15.28 23.72 -8.95
CA GLY A 417 -16.47 23.50 -8.14
C GLY A 417 -16.11 23.26 -6.68
N LYS A 418 -17.06 22.76 -5.91
CA LYS A 418 -16.86 22.27 -4.55
C LYS A 418 -17.46 20.88 -4.43
N LYS A 419 -16.81 19.99 -3.69
CA LYS A 419 -17.35 18.66 -3.38
C LYS A 419 -18.66 18.85 -2.63
N GLN A 420 -19.73 18.17 -3.04
CA GLN A 420 -21.01 18.22 -2.33
C GLN A 420 -21.08 17.02 -1.38
N ASN A 421 -21.33 17.28 -0.10
CA ASN A 421 -21.56 16.23 0.88
C ASN A 421 -23.04 16.24 1.25
N LEU A 422 -23.74 15.13 0.97
CA LEU A 422 -25.14 14.97 1.33
C LEU A 422 -25.29 14.90 2.85
N ILE A 423 -26.28 15.62 3.38
CA ILE A 423 -26.74 15.51 4.75
C ILE A 423 -28.02 14.68 4.72
N TYR A 424 -28.02 13.59 5.48
CA TYR A 424 -29.15 12.69 5.62
C TYR A 424 -29.96 13.02 6.88
N ASP A 425 -31.27 12.80 6.82
CA ASP A 425 -32.19 12.89 7.96
C ASP A 425 -31.79 11.97 9.12
N ARG A 426 -31.20 10.82 8.79
CA ARG A 426 -30.78 9.81 9.73
C ARG A 426 -29.40 9.27 9.37
N ASN A 427 -28.51 9.29 10.36
CA ASN A 427 -27.23 8.60 10.32
C ASN A 427 -27.13 7.66 11.52
N VAL A 428 -26.46 6.54 11.34
CA VAL A 428 -26.26 5.53 12.38
C VAL A 428 -24.79 5.20 12.53
N LEU A 429 -24.44 4.62 13.67
CA LEU A 429 -23.13 4.02 13.89
C LEU A 429 -23.05 2.69 13.12
N PHE A 430 -21.95 2.47 12.42
CA PHE A 430 -21.61 1.26 11.69
C PHE A 430 -22.66 0.81 10.64
N PRO A 431 -23.06 1.69 9.68
CA PRO A 431 -24.01 1.30 8.66
C PRO A 431 -23.34 0.35 7.67
N ARG A 432 -23.84 -0.88 7.54
CA ARG A 432 -23.39 -1.89 6.56
C ARG A 432 -24.30 -1.99 5.35
N MET A 433 -25.57 -1.60 5.52
CA MET A 433 -26.60 -1.60 4.48
C MET A 433 -26.90 -0.15 4.06
N PHE A 434 -25.93 0.48 3.40
CA PHE A 434 -25.94 1.93 3.10
C PHE A 434 -26.17 2.28 1.63
N SER A 435 -26.07 1.32 0.71
CA SER A 435 -26.25 1.56 -0.73
C SER A 435 -27.69 1.95 -1.05
N ASP A 436 -27.86 2.92 -1.93
CA ASP A 436 -29.15 3.37 -2.48
C ASP A 436 -29.53 2.67 -3.80
N HIS A 437 -28.66 1.78 -4.31
CA HIS A 437 -28.92 1.03 -5.53
C HIS A 437 -29.98 -0.04 -5.28
N ALA A 438 -31.00 -0.11 -6.13
CA ALA A 438 -32.18 -0.94 -5.90
C ALA A 438 -31.84 -2.43 -5.68
N ASP A 439 -30.88 -2.94 -6.45
CA ASP A 439 -30.41 -4.33 -6.34
C ASP A 439 -29.74 -4.62 -4.99
N ASP A 440 -28.91 -3.68 -4.50
CA ASP A 440 -28.26 -3.80 -3.20
C ASP A 440 -29.29 -3.76 -2.06
N VAL A 441 -30.29 -2.87 -2.17
CA VAL A 441 -31.38 -2.76 -1.18
C VAL A 441 -32.22 -4.03 -1.14
N GLY A 442 -32.55 -4.59 -2.30
CA GLY A 442 -33.23 -5.88 -2.39
C GLY A 442 -32.42 -6.98 -1.70
N PHE A 443 -31.13 -7.07 -2.04
CA PHE A 443 -30.23 -8.04 -1.44
C PHE A 443 -30.13 -7.91 0.09
N TYR A 444 -30.01 -6.69 0.62
CA TYR A 444 -29.98 -6.46 2.06
C TYR A 444 -31.25 -6.97 2.76
N LYS A 445 -32.42 -6.64 2.20
CA LYS A 445 -33.71 -7.03 2.75
C LYS A 445 -33.91 -8.53 2.70
N ASP A 446 -33.55 -9.17 1.59
CA ASP A 446 -33.67 -10.61 1.41
C ASP A 446 -32.74 -11.37 2.38
N TRP A 447 -31.47 -10.96 2.47
CA TRP A 447 -30.46 -11.62 3.31
C TRP A 447 -30.75 -11.47 4.80
N MET A 448 -31.20 -10.29 5.22
CA MET A 448 -31.50 -9.99 6.63
C MET A 448 -32.97 -10.23 7.01
N HIS A 449 -33.80 -10.67 6.07
CA HIS A 449 -35.24 -10.88 6.25
C HIS A 449 -35.97 -9.62 6.77
N ILE A 450 -35.60 -8.44 6.26
CA ILE A 450 -36.20 -7.17 6.64
C ILE A 450 -37.48 -6.96 5.84
N GLY A 451 -38.61 -6.80 6.53
CA GLY A 451 -39.92 -6.63 5.90
C GLY A 451 -40.07 -5.31 5.14
N GLU A 452 -41.04 -5.23 4.23
CA GLU A 452 -41.35 -3.98 3.53
C GLU A 452 -41.72 -2.86 4.52
N GLY A 453 -41.17 -1.67 4.29
CA GLY A 453 -41.38 -0.51 5.15
C GLY A 453 -40.61 -0.54 6.49
N GLN A 454 -39.84 -1.60 6.78
CA GLN A 454 -39.01 -1.66 7.97
C GLN A 454 -37.63 -1.05 7.72
N SER A 455 -37.18 -0.21 8.65
CA SER A 455 -35.81 0.32 8.67
C SER A 455 -34.85 -0.67 9.32
N PRO A 456 -33.62 -0.83 8.81
CA PRO A 456 -32.60 -1.66 9.45
C PRO A 456 -32.23 -1.14 10.84
N THR A 457 -32.10 -2.07 11.79
CA THR A 457 -31.61 -1.80 13.14
C THR A 457 -30.09 -1.94 13.22
N PHE A 458 -29.51 -1.54 14.36
CA PHE A 458 -28.08 -1.81 14.63
C PHE A 458 -27.78 -3.32 14.65
N ALA A 459 -28.71 -4.12 15.16
CA ALA A 459 -28.59 -5.58 15.16
C ALA A 459 -28.57 -6.14 13.73
N ASP A 460 -29.37 -5.59 12.81
CA ASP A 460 -29.36 -6.03 11.41
C ASP A 460 -28.05 -5.68 10.71
N ASN A 461 -27.46 -4.51 11.01
CA ASN A 461 -26.15 -4.13 10.48
C ASN A 461 -25.02 -5.03 11.00
N LEU A 462 -25.05 -5.39 12.28
CA LEU A 462 -24.11 -6.40 12.81
C LEU A 462 -24.37 -7.78 12.20
N GLY A 463 -25.63 -8.17 12.06
CA GLY A 463 -26.05 -9.41 11.43
C GLY A 463 -25.53 -9.51 10.02
N PHE A 464 -25.71 -8.48 9.19
CA PHE A 464 -25.19 -8.42 7.84
C PHE A 464 -23.65 -8.42 7.80
N PHE A 465 -22.99 -7.68 8.69
CA PHE A 465 -21.53 -7.70 8.81
C PHE A 465 -21.01 -9.11 9.04
N PHE A 466 -21.54 -9.82 10.04
CA PHE A 466 -21.01 -11.14 10.40
C PHE A 466 -21.47 -12.23 9.43
N SER A 467 -22.74 -12.24 9.03
CA SER A 467 -23.30 -13.30 8.20
C SER A 467 -22.91 -13.18 6.72
N TRP A 468 -22.89 -11.96 6.16
CA TRP A 468 -22.55 -11.76 4.76
C TRP A 468 -21.10 -11.35 4.60
N GLN A 469 -20.69 -10.20 5.14
CA GLN A 469 -19.36 -9.64 4.82
C GLN A 469 -18.23 -10.51 5.38
N VAL A 470 -18.25 -10.83 6.67
CA VAL A 470 -17.23 -11.69 7.29
C VAL A 470 -17.39 -13.12 6.80
N ASN A 471 -18.54 -13.75 7.02
CA ASN A 471 -18.67 -15.18 6.76
C ASN A 471 -18.68 -15.52 5.26
N GLN A 472 -19.63 -14.96 4.50
CA GLN A 472 -19.79 -15.31 3.08
C GLN A 472 -18.81 -14.60 2.15
N MET A 473 -18.47 -13.32 2.35
CA MET A 473 -17.58 -12.64 1.42
C MET A 473 -16.11 -12.92 1.73
N TYR A 474 -15.71 -12.88 3.01
CA TYR A 474 -14.29 -12.93 3.38
C TYR A 474 -13.81 -14.32 3.78
N THR A 475 -14.54 -15.05 4.63
CA THR A 475 -14.05 -16.33 5.17
C THR A 475 -14.45 -17.56 4.37
N ARG A 476 -15.38 -17.47 3.40
CA ARG A 476 -15.78 -18.65 2.61
C ARG A 476 -14.65 -19.31 1.83
N TYR A 477 -13.53 -18.60 1.66
CA TYR A 477 -12.33 -19.04 0.94
C TYR A 477 -11.11 -19.27 1.85
N LEU A 478 -11.28 -19.14 3.17
CA LEU A 478 -10.27 -19.53 4.18
C LEU A 478 -10.56 -20.96 4.64
#